data_AF-A0A965KV24-F1
#
_entry.id   AF-A0A965KV24-F1
#
_cell.length_a   1.000
_cell.length_b   1.000
_cell.length_c   1.000
_cell.angle_alpha   90.00
_cell.angle_beta   90.00
_cell.angle_gamma   90.00
#
_symmetry.space_group_name_H-M   'P 1'
#
loop_
_entity.id
_entity.type
_entity.pdbx_description
1 polymer ?
#
loop_
_entity_poly.entity_id
_entity_poly.type
_entity_poly.pdbx_seq_one_letter_code
_entity_poly.pdbx_strand_id
1 'polypeptide(L)'
;MKSVFRKLSLLLGGSSLLFLLSACSKVSGLGYEEGVTSINDHSLSLWQGAWIAAAVVGAFTLILIIWPAIFHRHKEGKPEFPKQVQYNIPIEIVYTVVPFIIVSVLFYFTAVKQSAITKLS
;
A
#
# COMPACT_ATOMS: atom_id res chain seq x y z
N MET A 1 -22.03 3.40 19.32
CA MET A 1 -21.51 3.42 17.93
C MET A 1 -21.06 4.80 17.47
N LYS A 2 -21.87 5.87 17.61
CA LYS A 2 -21.43 7.26 17.33
C LYS A 2 -20.20 7.70 18.17
N SER A 3 -20.11 7.23 19.41
CA SER A 3 -18.98 7.50 20.32
C SER A 3 -17.67 6.81 19.90
N VAL A 4 -17.74 5.58 19.37
CA VAL A 4 -16.59 4.85 18.83
C VAL A 4 -16.12 5.49 17.53
N PHE A 5 -17.04 5.87 16.64
CA PHE A 5 -16.72 6.58 15.40
C PHE A 5 -16.09 7.96 15.65
N ARG A 6 -16.59 8.69 16.65
CA ARG A 6 -16.02 9.99 17.07
C ARG A 6 -14.62 9.83 17.69
N LYS A 7 -14.39 8.80 18.51
CA LYS A 7 -13.06 8.47 19.04
C LYS A 7 -12.10 7.98 17.95
N LEU A 8 -12.56 7.14 17.03
CA LEU A 8 -11.78 6.62 15.91
C LEU A 8 -11.43 7.72 14.90
N SER A 9 -12.35 8.66 14.62
CA SER A 9 -12.10 9.82 13.76
C SER A 9 -11.11 10.82 14.36
N LEU A 10 -11.14 11.01 15.70
CA LEU A 10 -10.14 11.82 16.41
C LEU A 10 -8.75 11.15 16.41
N LEU A 11 -8.70 9.82 16.55
CA LEU A 11 -7.47 9.03 16.49
C LEU A 11 -6.88 8.94 15.07
N LEU A 12 -7.72 8.76 14.04
CA LEU A 12 -7.33 8.81 12.63
C LEU A 12 -6.83 10.20 12.25
N GLY A 13 -7.51 11.27 12.70
CA GLY A 13 -7.08 12.65 12.47
C GLY A 13 -5.72 12.96 13.11
N GLY A 14 -5.50 12.52 14.35
CA GLY A 14 -4.21 12.66 15.03
C GLY A 14 -3.09 11.84 14.41
N SER A 15 -3.38 10.60 13.97
CA SER A 15 -2.41 9.72 13.31
C SER A 15 -1.99 10.24 11.93
N SER A 16 -2.93 10.85 11.19
CA SER A 16 -2.67 11.47 9.88
C SER A 16 -1.66 12.61 9.98
N LEU A 17 -1.74 13.42 11.03
CA LEU A 17 -0.82 14.53 11.28
C LEU A 17 0.60 14.05 11.63
N LEU A 18 0.72 12.97 12.40
CA LEU A 18 2.00 12.34 12.73
C LEU A 18 2.66 11.70 11.51
N PHE A 19 1.87 11.07 10.62
CA PHE A 19 2.37 10.53 9.35
C PHE A 19 2.89 11.63 8.41
N LEU A 20 2.19 12.76 8.33
CA LEU A 20 2.63 13.91 7.53
C LEU A 20 3.93 14.53 8.05
N LEU A 21 4.09 14.65 9.37
CA LEU A 21 5.34 15.16 9.96
C LEU A 21 6.52 14.19 9.80
N SER A 22 6.27 12.88 9.82
CA SER A 22 7.32 11.86 9.67
C SER A 22 7.78 11.66 8.22
N ALA A 23 7.09 12.22 7.22
CA ALA A 23 7.41 12.00 5.80
C ALA A 23 8.76 12.61 5.36
N CYS A 24 9.40 13.43 6.19
CA CYS A 24 10.67 14.09 5.88
C CYS A 24 11.92 13.34 6.42
N SER A 25 11.76 12.18 7.08
CA SER A 25 12.89 11.42 7.60
C SER A 25 13.49 10.47 6.55
N LYS A 26 14.79 10.18 6.66
CA LYS A 26 15.47 9.17 5.85
C LYS A 26 14.86 7.79 6.16
N VAL A 27 14.42 7.07 5.14
CA VAL A 27 13.96 5.68 5.29
C VAL A 27 15.16 4.80 5.66
N SER A 28 14.97 3.97 6.69
CA SER A 28 15.97 2.98 7.13
C SER A 28 16.25 1.96 6.03
N GLY A 29 17.41 1.29 6.07
CA GLY A 29 17.77 0.24 5.12
C GLY A 29 16.85 -0.98 5.11
N LEU A 30 15.94 -1.13 6.10
CA LEU A 30 15.01 -2.26 6.21
C LEU A 30 15.74 -3.61 6.12
N GLY A 31 16.86 -3.74 6.84
CA GLY A 31 17.71 -4.94 6.83
C GLY A 31 18.71 -5.02 5.66
N TYR A 32 18.79 -3.98 4.83
CA TYR A 32 19.78 -3.83 3.76
C TYR A 32 20.84 -2.81 4.19
N GLU A 33 22.11 -3.21 4.20
CA GLU A 33 23.23 -2.35 4.63
C GLU A 33 23.48 -1.22 3.61
N GLU A 34 23.88 -0.04 4.06
CA GLU A 34 24.18 1.10 3.17
C GLU A 34 25.69 1.25 2.93
N GLY A 35 26.10 1.77 1.76
CA GLY A 35 27.48 2.22 1.55
C GLY A 35 28.56 1.14 1.45
N VAL A 36 28.21 -0.14 1.26
CA VAL A 36 29.21 -1.20 1.08
C VAL A 36 29.85 -1.19 -0.31
N THR A 37 29.09 -0.88 -1.38
CA THR A 37 29.58 -0.76 -2.77
C THR A 37 28.71 0.22 -3.58
N SER A 38 29.21 0.70 -4.72
CA SER A 38 28.42 1.52 -5.65
C SER A 38 27.18 0.80 -6.19
N ILE A 39 27.25 -0.53 -6.36
CA ILE A 39 26.12 -1.37 -6.75
C ILE A 39 25.06 -1.37 -5.64
N ASN A 40 25.51 -1.49 -4.39
CA ASN A 40 24.65 -1.54 -3.22
C ASN A 40 23.83 -0.26 -3.05
N ASP A 41 24.40 0.92 -3.31
CA ASP A 41 23.67 2.18 -3.22
C ASP A 41 22.55 2.28 -4.28
N HIS A 42 22.77 1.67 -5.45
CA HIS A 42 21.73 1.59 -6.49
C HIS A 42 20.61 0.61 -6.11
N SER A 43 20.94 -0.58 -5.61
CA SER A 43 19.96 -1.60 -5.21
C SER A 43 19.18 -1.23 -3.94
N LEU A 44 19.81 -0.55 -2.99
CA LEU A 44 19.18 -0.09 -1.75
C LEU A 44 17.98 0.83 -2.04
N SER A 45 18.14 1.78 -2.96
CA SER A 45 17.05 2.69 -3.34
C SER A 45 15.83 1.96 -3.94
N LEU A 46 16.07 0.88 -4.69
CA LEU A 46 15.01 0.02 -5.23
C LEU A 46 14.33 -0.80 -4.13
N TRP A 47 15.12 -1.34 -3.19
CA TRP A 47 14.63 -2.11 -2.05
C TRP A 47 13.68 -1.29 -1.20
N GLN A 48 14.11 -0.09 -0.81
CA GLN A 48 13.28 0.84 -0.03
C GLN A 48 12.00 1.22 -0.78
N GLY A 49 12.10 1.54 -2.08
CA GLY A 49 10.94 1.85 -2.91
C GLY A 49 9.94 0.70 -3.01
N ALA A 50 10.43 -0.53 -3.18
CA ALA A 50 9.59 -1.73 -3.26
C ALA A 50 8.84 -2.01 -1.95
N TRP A 51 9.51 -1.88 -0.80
CA TRP A 51 8.87 -2.05 0.50
C TRP A 51 7.81 -0.97 0.79
N ILE A 52 8.09 0.28 0.42
CA ILE A 52 7.10 1.36 0.56
C ILE A 52 5.87 1.06 -0.32
N ALA A 53 6.08 0.69 -1.58
CA ALA A 53 4.99 0.33 -2.48
C ALA A 53 4.17 -0.85 -1.94
N ALA A 54 4.85 -1.90 -1.43
CA ALA A 54 4.20 -3.06 -0.81
C ALA A 54 3.42 -2.67 0.45
N ALA A 55 3.96 -1.81 1.30
CA ALA A 55 3.29 -1.32 2.50
C ALA A 55 2.02 -0.52 2.17
N VAL A 56 2.05 0.33 1.13
CA VAL A 56 0.88 1.09 0.67
C VAL A 56 -0.21 0.14 0.15
N VAL A 57 0.14 -0.79 -0.72
CA VAL A 57 -0.82 -1.78 -1.26
C VAL A 57 -1.37 -2.67 -0.15
N GLY A 58 -0.52 -3.15 0.75
CA GLY A 58 -0.88 -3.98 1.90
C GLY A 58 -1.81 -3.27 2.88
N ALA A 59 -1.51 -2.01 3.24
CA ALA A 59 -2.37 -1.21 4.11
C ALA A 59 -3.73 -0.93 3.44
N PHE A 60 -3.75 -0.60 2.15
CA PHE A 60 -4.98 -0.39 1.40
C PHE A 60 -5.87 -1.65 1.39
N THR A 61 -5.29 -2.81 1.07
CA THR A 61 -6.03 -4.08 1.07
C THR A 61 -6.50 -4.48 2.46
N LEU A 62 -5.69 -4.26 3.50
CA LEU A 62 -6.07 -4.53 4.89
C LEU A 62 -7.28 -3.68 5.31
N ILE A 63 -7.30 -2.39 4.94
CA ILE A 63 -8.45 -1.50 5.19
C ILE A 63 -9.70 -2.03 4.48
N LEU A 64 -9.58 -2.44 3.22
CA LEU A 64 -10.71 -3.00 2.46
C LEU A 64 -11.26 -4.31 3.03
N ILE A 65 -10.46 -5.08 3.77
CA ILE A 65 -10.91 -6.30 4.47
C ILE A 65 -11.58 -5.96 5.80
N ILE A 66 -10.91 -5.14 6.63
CA ILE A 66 -11.38 -4.84 7.99
C ILE A 66 -12.65 -3.99 7.96
N TRP A 67 -12.76 -3.06 7.02
CA TRP A 67 -13.90 -2.15 6.92
C TRP A 67 -15.25 -2.86 6.78
N PRO A 68 -15.48 -3.75 5.79
CA PRO A 68 -16.74 -4.49 5.69
C PRO A 68 -16.96 -5.44 6.86
N ALA A 69 -15.89 -6.06 7.39
CA ALA A 69 -15.99 -6.96 8.55
C ALA A 69 -16.57 -6.27 9.80
N ILE A 70 -16.27 -4.98 10.00
CA ILE A 70 -16.78 -4.21 11.15
C ILE A 70 -18.09 -3.49 10.81
N PHE A 71 -18.18 -2.81 9.67
CA PHE A 71 -19.29 -1.89 9.36
C PHE A 71 -20.46 -2.55 8.63
N HIS A 72 -20.21 -3.60 7.84
CA HIS A 72 -21.21 -4.25 6.99
C HIS A 72 -21.62 -5.65 7.51
N ARG A 73 -21.22 -5.99 8.74
CA ARG A 73 -21.61 -7.24 9.39
C ARG A 73 -23.13 -7.32 9.58
N HIS A 74 -23.67 -8.51 9.35
CA HIS A 74 -25.08 -8.83 9.57
C HIS A 74 -25.51 -8.53 11.03
N LYS A 75 -26.72 -8.00 11.19
CA LYS A 75 -27.29 -7.66 12.50
C LYS A 75 -28.47 -8.59 12.77
N GLU A 76 -28.50 -9.18 13.96
CA GLU A 76 -29.57 -10.10 14.36
C GLU A 76 -30.94 -9.41 14.32
N GLY A 77 -31.95 -10.15 13.85
CA GLY A 77 -33.32 -9.67 13.72
C GLY A 77 -33.68 -9.03 12.37
N LYS A 78 -32.78 -9.03 11.38
CA LYS A 78 -33.09 -8.57 10.01
C LYS A 78 -33.30 -9.74 9.04
N PRO A 79 -34.53 -9.97 8.51
CA PRO A 79 -34.81 -11.05 7.56
C PRO A 79 -34.39 -10.72 6.12
N GLU A 80 -33.35 -9.91 5.95
CA GLU A 80 -32.95 -9.41 4.63
C GLU A 80 -31.83 -10.29 4.07
N PHE A 81 -32.16 -11.06 3.03
CA PHE A 81 -31.16 -11.77 2.23
C PHE A 81 -30.30 -10.75 1.46
N PRO A 82 -28.97 -10.94 1.39
CA PRO A 82 -28.10 -10.01 0.67
C PRO A 82 -28.48 -9.95 -0.80
N LYS A 83 -28.42 -8.75 -1.38
CA LYS A 83 -28.63 -8.56 -2.82
C LYS A 83 -27.60 -9.36 -3.60
N GLN A 84 -28.04 -10.35 -4.37
CA GLN A 84 -27.18 -11.08 -5.30
C GLN A 84 -26.83 -10.16 -6.47
N VAL A 85 -25.65 -9.55 -6.42
CA VAL A 85 -25.06 -8.82 -7.54
C VAL A 85 -24.09 -9.76 -8.23
N GLN A 86 -24.26 -9.93 -9.54
CA GLN A 86 -23.39 -10.76 -10.36
C GLN A 86 -22.72 -9.85 -11.38
N TYR A 87 -21.38 -9.88 -11.43
CA TYR A 87 -20.50 -9.12 -12.31
C TYR A 87 -20.57 -7.60 -12.16
N ASN A 88 -19.42 -6.99 -11.85
CA ASN A 88 -19.28 -5.54 -11.83
C ASN A 88 -18.12 -5.18 -12.76
N ILE A 89 -18.32 -5.36 -14.06
CA ILE A 89 -17.28 -5.17 -15.07
C ILE A 89 -16.42 -3.91 -14.86
N PRO A 90 -16.97 -2.73 -14.51
CA PRO A 90 -16.14 -1.57 -14.19
C PRO A 90 -15.11 -1.79 -13.06
N ILE A 91 -15.50 -2.41 -11.93
CA ILE A 91 -14.53 -2.66 -10.83
C ILE A 91 -13.52 -3.74 -11.23
N GLU A 92 -13.94 -4.69 -12.05
CA GLU A 92 -13.08 -5.76 -12.55
C GLU A 92 -11.93 -5.24 -13.41
N ILE A 93 -12.21 -4.23 -14.24
CA ILE A 93 -11.19 -3.54 -15.01
C ILE A 93 -10.23 -2.78 -14.07
N VAL A 94 -10.73 -2.15 -13.02
CA VAL A 94 -9.90 -1.37 -12.09
C VAL A 94 -8.89 -2.26 -11.36
N TYR A 95 -9.33 -3.37 -10.75
CA TYR A 95 -8.42 -4.23 -9.98
C TYR A 95 -7.49 -5.08 -10.87
N THR A 96 -7.65 -5.06 -12.19
CA THR A 96 -6.72 -5.72 -13.13
C THR A 96 -5.70 -4.73 -13.70
N VAL A 97 -6.15 -3.55 -14.14
CA VAL A 97 -5.26 -2.52 -14.72
C VAL A 97 -4.36 -1.89 -13.67
N VAL A 98 -4.86 -1.62 -12.46
CA VAL A 98 -4.07 -0.95 -11.42
C VAL A 98 -2.85 -1.78 -11.00
N PRO A 99 -2.97 -3.09 -10.66
CA PRO A 99 -1.78 -3.91 -10.37
C PRO A 99 -0.80 -4.00 -11.53
N PHE A 100 -1.30 -4.06 -12.78
CA PHE A 100 -0.44 -4.07 -13.95
C PHE A 100 0.42 -2.81 -14.07
N ILE A 101 -0.16 -1.63 -13.82
CA ILE A 101 0.57 -0.36 -13.82
C ILE A 101 1.63 -0.34 -12.71
N ILE A 102 1.30 -0.80 -11.50
CA ILE A 102 2.23 -0.85 -10.37
C ILE A 102 3.48 -1.68 -10.73
N VAL A 103 3.29 -2.87 -11.30
CA VAL A 103 4.40 -3.73 -11.73
C VAL A 103 5.20 -3.08 -12.86
N SER A 104 4.52 -2.47 -13.83
CA SER A 104 5.18 -1.80 -14.97
C SER A 104 6.10 -0.66 -14.52
N VAL A 105 5.65 0.16 -13.56
CA VAL A 105 6.44 1.26 -12.99
C VAL A 105 7.63 0.73 -12.19
N LEU A 106 7.41 -0.30 -11.36
CA LEU A 106 8.50 -0.93 -10.60
C LEU A 106 9.57 -1.50 -11.55
N PHE A 107 9.13 -2.20 -12.59
CA PHE A 107 10.01 -2.77 -13.61
C PHE A 107 10.83 -1.69 -14.35
N TYR A 108 10.22 -0.56 -14.70
CA TYR A 108 10.93 0.55 -15.34
C TYR A 108 12.11 1.03 -14.49
N PHE A 109 11.88 1.27 -13.19
CA PHE A 109 12.96 1.70 -12.28
C PHE A 109 14.04 0.62 -12.12
N THR A 110 13.66 -0.66 -12.05
CA THR A 110 14.60 -1.77 -12.03
C THR A 110 15.48 -1.80 -13.28
N ALA A 111 14.89 -1.67 -14.48
CA ALA A 111 15.62 -1.69 -15.74
C ALA A 111 16.63 -0.53 -15.85
N VAL A 112 16.25 0.67 -15.39
CA VAL A 112 17.14 1.84 -15.36
C VAL A 112 18.36 1.59 -14.46
N LYS A 113 18.14 1.10 -13.23
CA LYS A 113 19.24 0.85 -12.28
C LYS A 113 20.12 -0.33 -12.72
N GLN A 114 19.52 -1.39 -13.27
CA GLN A 114 20.26 -2.50 -13.85
C GLN A 114 21.20 -2.00 -14.97
N SER A 115 20.68 -1.18 -15.88
CA SER A 115 21.47 -0.61 -16.98
C SER A 115 22.61 0.27 -16.47
N ALA A 116 22.41 1.01 -15.38
CA ALA A 116 23.46 1.80 -14.74
C ALA A 116 24.56 0.90 -14.14
N ILE A 117 24.18 -0.17 -13.44
CA ILE A 117 25.12 -1.13 -12.84
C ILE A 117 25.95 -1.83 -13.92
N THR A 118 25.31 -2.34 -14.98
CA THR A 118 26.02 -3.07 -16.05
C THR A 118 26.97 -2.18 -16.85
N LYS A 119 26.68 -0.88 -17.00
CA LYS A 119 27.58 0.07 -17.69
C LYS A 119 28.85 0.42 -16.90
N LEU A 120 28.86 0.15 -15.59
CA LEU A 120 30.01 0.39 -14.72
C LEU A 120 30.96 -0.82 -14.64
N SER A 121 30.53 -1.98 -15.17
CA SER A 121 31.34 -3.19 -15.34
C SER A 121 32.06 -3.21 -16.68
#